data_AF-A0A7S1XN65-F1
#
_entry.id   AF-A0A7S1XN65-F1
#
_cell.length_a   1.000
_cell.length_b   1.000
_cell.length_c   1.000
_cell.angle_alpha   90.00
_cell.angle_beta   90.00
_cell.angle_gamma   90.00
#
_symmetry.space_group_name_H-M   'P 1'
#
loop_
_entity.id
_entity.type
_entity.pdbx_description
1 polymer ?
#
loop_
_entity_poly.entity_id
_entity_poly.type
_entity_poly.pdbx_seq_one_letter_code
_entity_poly.pdbx_strand_id
1 'polypeptide(L)'
;MSVSQRDIRALVLYHLREGCFERATAEVDDFVRKRGSDPVLAFWRAVAQGFNGNIGGCIRELDMLRQRRDTELAVTFALRHFHRMSVNVDLDAVDALDAALPLAEESASDAARVLAVEWLGLRALDSSA
;
A
#
# COMPACT_ATOMS: atom_id res chain seq x y z
N MET A 1 1.00 -26.96 -8.69
CA MET A 1 -0.13 -26.08 -8.32
C MET A 1 0.21 -24.67 -8.78
N SER A 2 -0.67 -24.01 -9.52
CA SER A 2 -0.44 -22.61 -9.91
C SER A 2 -0.63 -21.71 -8.69
N VAL A 3 0.42 -21.03 -8.25
CA VAL A 3 0.33 -20.05 -7.16
C VAL A 3 -0.67 -18.96 -7.57
N SER A 4 -1.71 -18.76 -6.77
CA SER A 4 -2.75 -17.78 -7.04
C SER A 4 -2.32 -16.39 -6.55
N GLN A 5 -2.97 -15.36 -7.07
CA GLN A 5 -2.78 -13.98 -6.60
C GLN A 5 -3.09 -13.82 -5.10
N ARG A 6 -4.07 -14.57 -4.58
CA ARG A 6 -4.41 -14.57 -3.15
C ARG A 6 -3.28 -15.14 -2.30
N ASP A 7 -2.62 -16.19 -2.79
CA ASP A 7 -1.49 -16.82 -2.08
C ASP A 7 -0.30 -15.84 -2.00
N ILE A 8 -0.01 -15.13 -3.08
CA ILE A 8 1.04 -14.10 -3.09
C ILE A 8 0.69 -12.95 -2.14
N ARG A 9 -0.55 -12.44 -2.18
CA ARG A 9 -0.98 -11.37 -1.26
C ARG A 9 -0.80 -11.78 0.20
N ALA A 10 -1.20 -13.00 0.56
CA ALA A 10 -1.03 -13.52 1.91
C ALA A 10 0.45 -13.62 2.33
N LEU A 11 1.31 -14.09 1.42
CA LEU A 11 2.76 -14.19 1.67
C LEU A 11 3.42 -12.81 1.84
N VAL A 12 3.05 -11.86 0.98
CA VAL A 12 3.54 -10.47 1.04
C VAL A 12 3.11 -9.80 2.34
N LEU A 13 1.85 -9.95 2.74
CA LEU A 13 1.34 -9.45 4.02
C LEU A 13 2.06 -10.06 5.23
N TYR A 14 2.37 -11.36 5.18
CA TYR A 14 3.17 -12.02 6.20
C TYR A 14 4.57 -11.41 6.27
N HIS A 15 5.26 -11.25 5.14
CA HIS A 15 6.59 -10.63 5.12
C HIS A 15 6.59 -9.19 5.59
N LEU A 16 5.57 -8.40 5.26
CA LEU A 16 5.42 -7.03 5.75
C LEU A 16 5.30 -6.99 7.28
N ARG A 17 4.53 -7.91 7.88
CA ARG A 17 4.37 -8.00 9.35
C ARG A 17 5.67 -8.39 10.06
N GLU A 18 6.45 -9.27 9.44
CA GLU A 18 7.75 -9.72 9.98
C GLU A 18 8.89 -8.73 9.69
N GLY A 19 8.61 -7.55 9.11
CA GLY A 19 9.64 -6.57 8.74
C GLY A 19 10.54 -7.00 7.56
N CYS A 20 10.17 -8.07 6.86
CA CYS A 20 10.91 -8.64 5.73
C CYS A 20 10.59 -7.91 4.41
N PHE A 21 10.81 -6.60 4.35
CA PHE A 21 10.36 -5.74 3.25
C PHE A 21 10.98 -6.09 1.89
N GLU A 22 12.27 -6.41 1.84
CA GLU A 22 12.95 -6.81 0.60
C GLU A 22 12.34 -8.09 0.00
N ARG A 23 12.05 -9.08 0.86
CA ARG A 23 11.37 -10.32 0.44
C ARG A 23 9.97 -10.02 -0.08
N ALA A 24 9.21 -9.17 0.62
CA ALA A 24 7.89 -8.75 0.19
C ALA A 24 7.93 -8.11 -1.22
N THR A 25 8.91 -7.23 -1.50
CA THR A 25 9.07 -6.66 -2.85
C THR A 25 9.46 -7.71 -3.90
N ALA A 26 10.37 -8.63 -3.57
CA ALA A 26 10.83 -9.67 -4.49
C ALA A 26 9.71 -10.63 -4.89
N GLU A 27 8.85 -11.04 -3.96
CA GLU A 27 7.70 -11.91 -4.23
C GLU A 27 6.72 -11.28 -5.22
N VAL A 28 6.44 -9.98 -5.07
CA VAL A 28 5.59 -9.26 -6.02
C VAL A 28 6.25 -9.15 -7.39
N ASP A 29 7.53 -8.77 -7.46
CA ASP A 29 8.25 -8.64 -8.72
C ASP A 29 8.32 -9.96 -9.50
N ASP A 30 8.53 -11.07 -8.78
CA ASP A 30 8.54 -12.42 -9.35
C ASP A 30 7.16 -12.83 -9.88
N PHE A 31 6.08 -12.49 -9.17
CA PHE A 31 4.73 -12.73 -9.63
C PHE A 31 4.39 -11.90 -10.88
N VAL A 32 4.69 -10.60 -10.85
CA VAL A 32 4.41 -9.66 -11.95
C VAL A 32 5.16 -10.08 -13.22
N ARG A 33 6.42 -10.51 -13.10
CA ARG A 33 7.19 -11.05 -14.23
C ARG A 33 6.54 -12.27 -14.88
N LYS A 34 5.84 -13.11 -14.12
CA LYS A 34 5.25 -14.37 -14.61
C LYS A 34 3.78 -14.24 -15.05
N ARG A 35 3.02 -13.33 -14.43
CA ARG A 35 1.55 -13.29 -14.52
C ARG A 35 0.97 -11.92 -14.89
N GLY A 36 1.79 -10.88 -14.94
CA GLY A 36 1.36 -9.51 -15.22
C GLY A 36 1.11 -8.68 -13.96
N SER A 37 0.91 -7.38 -14.18
CA SER A 37 0.74 -6.39 -13.11
C SER A 37 -0.68 -6.44 -12.53
N ASP A 38 -0.75 -6.36 -11.20
CA ASP A 38 -1.99 -6.28 -10.44
C ASP A 38 -1.94 -5.08 -9.48
N PRO A 39 -2.98 -4.22 -9.45
CA PRO A 39 -2.95 -3.00 -8.64
C PRO A 39 -2.87 -3.26 -7.13
N VAL A 40 -3.44 -4.37 -6.63
CA VAL A 40 -3.37 -4.71 -5.20
C VAL A 40 -1.96 -5.15 -4.83
N LEU A 41 -1.33 -5.99 -5.65
CA LEU A 41 0.06 -6.38 -5.42
C LEU A 41 1.03 -5.20 -5.60
N ALA A 42 0.79 -4.32 -6.58
CA ALA A 42 1.56 -3.08 -6.75
C ALA A 42 1.45 -2.17 -5.52
N PHE A 43 0.26 -2.03 -4.93
CA PHE A 43 0.07 -1.31 -3.68
C PHE A 43 0.95 -1.86 -2.55
N TRP A 44 0.92 -3.18 -2.33
CA TRP A 44 1.70 -3.81 -1.26
C TRP A 44 3.22 -3.74 -1.50
N ARG A 45 3.64 -3.81 -2.76
CA ARG A 45 5.05 -3.59 -3.14
C ARG A 45 5.50 -2.17 -2.83
N ALA A 46 4.72 -1.16 -3.20
CA ALA A 46 5.02 0.24 -2.89
C ALA A 46 5.11 0.46 -1.38
N VAL A 47 4.18 -0.11 -0.61
CA VAL A 47 4.21 -0.09 0.86
C VAL A 47 5.49 -0.71 1.42
N ALA A 48 5.90 -1.88 0.92
CA ALA A 48 7.14 -2.53 1.33
C ALA A 48 8.37 -1.64 1.06
N GLN A 49 8.42 -0.97 -0.09
CA GLN A 49 9.49 -0.01 -0.39
C GLN A 49 9.52 1.17 0.58
N GLY A 50 8.34 1.71 0.93
CA GLY A 50 8.21 2.81 1.87
C GLY A 50 8.76 2.44 3.25
N PHE A 51 8.40 1.26 3.76
CA PHE A 51 8.95 0.74 5.02
C PHE A 51 10.44 0.39 4.95
N ASN A 52 10.94 0.01 3.78
CA ASN A 52 12.38 -0.18 3.56
C ASN A 52 13.17 1.14 3.40
N GLY A 53 12.55 2.29 3.67
CA GLY A 53 13.17 3.62 3.63
C GLY A 53 13.12 4.33 2.28
N ASN A 54 12.61 3.69 1.21
CA ASN A 54 12.41 4.34 -0.08
C ASN A 54 11.06 5.07 -0.14
N ILE A 55 10.89 6.07 0.73
CA ILE A 55 9.66 6.85 0.87
C ILE A 55 9.31 7.59 -0.42
N GLY A 56 10.30 8.21 -1.09
CA GLY A 56 10.07 8.95 -2.33
C GLY A 56 9.65 8.07 -3.50
N GLY A 57 10.15 6.83 -3.59
CA GLY A 57 9.68 5.84 -4.57
C GLY A 57 8.27 5.38 -4.26
N CYS A 58 8.00 5.07 -2.99
CA CYS A 58 6.70 4.68 -2.48
C CYS A 58 5.60 5.69 -2.82
N ILE A 59 5.81 6.97 -2.49
CA ILE A 59 4.84 8.05 -2.75
C ILE A 59 4.51 8.13 -4.25
N ARG A 60 5.53 8.14 -5.13
CA ARG A 60 5.32 8.21 -6.58
C ARG A 60 4.51 7.02 -7.11
N GLU A 61 4.79 5.80 -6.64
CA GLU A 61 4.07 4.60 -7.07
C GLU A 61 2.63 4.59 -6.56
N LEU A 62 2.41 5.01 -5.31
CA LEU A 62 1.09 5.16 -4.73
C LEU A 62 0.25 6.22 -5.45
N ASP A 63 0.81 7.38 -5.81
CA ASP A 63 0.09 8.41 -6.57
C ASP A 63 -0.44 7.90 -7.92
N MET A 64 0.32 7.04 -8.60
CA MET A 64 -0.15 6.40 -9.85
C MET A 64 -1.33 5.45 -9.60
N LEU A 65 -1.34 4.77 -8.45
CA LEU A 65 -2.42 3.85 -8.06
C LEU A 65 -3.66 4.59 -7.54
N ARG A 66 -3.53 5.84 -7.08
CA ARG A 66 -4.66 6.62 -6.54
C ARG A 66 -5.77 6.85 -7.58
N GLN A 67 -5.42 6.86 -8.87
CA GLN A 67 -6.36 7.07 -9.98
C GLN A 67 -7.33 5.88 -10.21
N ARG A 68 -7.13 4.75 -9.51
CA ARG A 68 -7.98 3.56 -9.65
C ARG A 68 -8.93 3.44 -8.48
N ARG A 69 -10.23 3.40 -8.77
CA ARG A 69 -11.30 3.29 -7.77
C ARG A 69 -11.12 2.14 -6.78
N ASP A 70 -10.56 1.00 -7.24
CA ASP A 70 -10.35 -0.19 -6.41
C ASP A 70 -9.16 -0.08 -5.44
N THR A 71 -8.33 0.95 -5.56
CA THR A 71 -7.17 1.18 -4.68
C THR A 71 -7.17 2.55 -4.03
N GLU A 72 -7.96 3.51 -4.51
CA GLU A 72 -7.96 4.91 -4.10
C GLU A 72 -8.02 5.10 -2.58
N LEU A 73 -8.93 4.42 -1.89
CA LEU A 73 -9.09 4.57 -0.44
C LEU A 73 -7.83 4.12 0.33
N ALA A 74 -7.35 2.91 0.04
CA ALA A 74 -6.16 2.36 0.69
C ALA A 74 -4.91 3.19 0.38
N VAL A 75 -4.78 3.62 -0.88
CA VAL A 75 -3.70 4.50 -1.34
C VAL A 75 -3.73 5.84 -0.61
N THR A 76 -4.91 6.44 -0.43
CA THR A 76 -5.04 7.73 0.28
C THR A 76 -4.57 7.61 1.73
N PHE A 77 -4.96 6.54 2.43
CA PHE A 77 -4.43 6.26 3.77
C PHE A 77 -2.92 6.03 3.80
N ALA A 78 -2.37 5.28 2.83
CA ALA A 78 -0.95 4.98 2.77
C ALA A 78 -0.10 6.22 2.42
N LEU A 79 -0.53 7.01 1.43
CA LEU A 79 0.12 8.28 1.06
C LEU A 79 0.21 9.20 2.27
N ARG A 80 -0.89 9.38 2.99
CA ARG A 80 -0.92 10.22 4.19
C ARG A 80 0.10 9.76 5.22
N HIS A 81 0.24 8.45 5.41
CA HIS A 81 1.22 7.89 6.32
C HIS A 81 2.66 8.15 5.86
N PHE A 82 3.00 7.83 4.61
CA PHE A 82 4.36 7.97 4.10
C PHE A 82 4.79 9.44 3.93
N HIS A 83 3.86 10.36 3.62
CA HIS A 83 4.14 11.81 3.67
C HIS A 83 4.47 12.30 5.08
N ARG A 84 3.87 11.71 6.13
CA ARG A 84 4.23 12.03 7.52
C ARG A 84 5.55 11.41 7.97
N MET A 85 5.99 10.34 7.30
CA MET A 85 7.28 9.70 7.56
C MET A 85 8.45 10.33 6.79
N SER A 86 8.19 11.15 5.78
CA SER A 86 9.27 11.77 5.01
C SER A 86 10.09 12.71 5.88
N VAL A 87 11.40 12.76 5.62
CA VAL A 87 12.34 13.64 6.35
C VAL A 87 11.87 15.09 6.35
N ASN A 88 11.35 15.53 5.22
CA ASN A 88 10.64 16.80 5.08
C ASN A 88 9.16 16.48 4.87
N VAL A 89 8.35 16.68 5.91
CA VAL A 89 6.90 16.44 5.84
C VAL A 89 6.27 17.49 4.95
N ASP A 90 5.55 17.05 3.93
CA ASP A 90 4.73 17.90 3.07
C ASP A 90 3.34 18.06 3.71
N LEU A 91 3.18 19.13 4.50
CA LEU A 91 1.95 19.40 5.24
C LEU A 91 0.77 19.69 4.30
N ASP A 92 1.02 20.38 3.18
CA ASP A 92 -0.03 20.69 2.20
C ASP A 92 -0.56 19.40 1.54
N ALA A 93 0.35 18.46 1.22
CA ALA A 93 -0.06 17.15 0.71
C ALA A 93 -0.85 16.35 1.75
N VAL A 94 -0.44 16.38 3.03
CA VAL A 94 -1.15 15.71 4.11
C VAL A 94 -2.56 16.29 4.28
N ASP A 95 -2.70 17.61 4.31
CA ASP A 95 -4.00 18.29 4.47
C ASP A 95 -4.92 18.02 3.28
N ALA A 96 -4.39 18.00 2.06
CA ALA A 96 -5.16 17.63 0.86
C ALA A 96 -5.65 16.17 0.91
N LEU A 97 -4.82 15.25 1.41
CA LEU A 97 -5.20 13.84 1.58
C LEU A 97 -6.23 13.67 2.71
N ASP A 98 -6.08 14.38 3.83
CA ASP A 98 -7.05 14.39 4.93
C ASP A 98 -8.42 14.91 4.46
N ALA A 99 -8.44 15.94 3.59
CA ALA A 99 -9.68 16.47 2.99
C ALA A 99 -10.32 15.51 1.97
N ALA A 100 -9.53 14.67 1.29
CA ALA A 100 -10.02 13.73 0.28
C ALA A 100 -10.61 12.43 0.88
N LEU A 101 -10.17 12.05 2.09
CA LEU A 101 -10.55 10.79 2.73
C LEU A 101 -12.07 10.56 2.83
N PRO A 102 -12.90 11.52 3.30
CA PRO A 102 -14.34 11.28 3.45
C PRO A 102 -15.03 10.90 2.13
N LEU A 103 -14.64 11.56 1.03
CA LEU A 103 -15.19 11.27 -0.30
C LEU A 103 -14.68 9.92 -0.84
N ALA A 104 -13.40 9.60 -0.59
CA ALA A 104 -12.83 8.31 -0.94
C ALA A 104 -13.53 7.16 -0.20
N GLU A 105 -13.89 7.34 1.08
CA GLU A 105 -14.63 6.35 1.88
C GLU A 105 -16.05 6.11 1.37
N GLU A 106 -16.75 7.20 1.01
CA GLU A 106 -18.11 7.16 0.48
C GLU A 106 -18.16 6.44 -0.89
N SER A 107 -17.20 6.73 -1.77
CA SER A 107 -17.19 6.25 -3.15
C SER A 107 -16.46 4.91 -3.37
N ALA A 108 -15.72 4.44 -2.36
CA ALA A 108 -14.92 3.21 -2.40
C ALA A 108 -15.76 1.97 -2.75
N SER A 109 -15.21 1.14 -3.64
CA SER A 109 -15.72 -0.21 -3.88
C SER A 109 -15.44 -1.12 -2.68
N ASP A 110 -16.14 -2.25 -2.58
CA ASP A 110 -15.87 -3.25 -1.54
C ASP A 110 -14.42 -3.76 -1.59
N ALA A 111 -13.85 -3.88 -2.80
CA ALA A 111 -12.45 -4.25 -2.98
C ALA A 111 -11.50 -3.21 -2.38
N ALA A 112 -11.77 -1.91 -2.61
CA ALA A 112 -10.99 -0.81 -2.04
C ALA A 112 -11.09 -0.77 -0.51
N ARG A 113 -12.28 -1.02 0.04
CA ARG A 113 -12.51 -1.10 1.50
C ARG A 113 -11.74 -2.25 2.14
N VAL A 114 -11.77 -3.44 1.53
CA VAL A 114 -10.99 -4.59 2.00
C VAL A 114 -9.50 -4.28 2.02
N LEU A 115 -8.97 -3.68 0.94
CA LEU A 115 -7.57 -3.28 0.89
C LEU A 115 -7.21 -2.24 1.95
N ALA A 116 -8.08 -1.26 2.18
CA ALA A 116 -7.88 -0.24 3.21
C ALA A 116 -7.87 -0.83 4.62
N VAL A 117 -8.79 -1.77 4.91
CA VAL A 117 -8.82 -2.48 6.20
C VAL A 117 -7.56 -3.30 6.42
N GLU A 118 -7.05 -3.99 5.39
CA GLU A 118 -5.78 -4.72 5.52
C GLU A 118 -4.59 -3.79 5.81
N TRP A 119 -4.53 -2.63 5.14
CA TRP A 119 -3.54 -1.60 5.42
C TRP A 119 -3.60 -1.09 6.86
N LEU A 120 -4.81 -0.73 7.32
CA LEU A 120 -5.03 -0.26 8.69
C LEU A 120 -4.68 -1.35 9.71
N GLY A 121 -4.98 -2.61 9.42
CA GLY A 121 -4.63 -3.77 10.25
C GLY A 121 -3.12 -4.00 10.33
N LEU A 122 -2.37 -3.81 9.25
CA LEU A 122 -0.91 -3.86 9.27
C LEU A 122 -0.32 -2.78 10.20
N ARG A 123 -0.86 -1.55 10.13
CA ARG A 123 -0.42 -0.42 10.94
C ARG A 123 -0.71 -0.57 12.44
N ALA A 124 -1.85 -1.16 12.79
CA ALA A 124 -2.25 -1.33 14.19
C ALA A 124 -1.28 -2.23 14.97
N LEU A 125 -0.64 -3.19 14.30
CA LEU A 125 0.34 -4.10 14.91
C LEU A 125 1.68 -3.39 15.20
N ASP A 126 2.05 -2.43 14.36
CA ASP A 126 3.29 -1.64 14.45
C ASP A 126 3.26 -0.63 15.62
N SER A 127 2.08 -0.21 16.08
CA SER A 127 1.91 0.69 17.24
C SER A 127 1.93 -0.02 18.60
N SER A 128 2.17 -1.34 18.62
CA SER A 128 2.16 -2.18 19.82
C SER A 128 3.52 -2.83 20.16
N ALA A 129 4.58 -2.43 19.46
CA ALA A 129 5.97 -2.78 19.73
C ALA A 129 6.76 -1.52 20.14
#